data_AF-A0A4Y7Q8W1-F1
#
_entry.id   AF-A0A4Y7Q8W1-F1
#
_cell.length_a   1.000
_cell.length_b   1.000
_cell.length_c   1.000
_cell.angle_alpha   90.00
_cell.angle_beta   90.00
_cell.angle_gamma   90.00
#
_symmetry.space_group_name_H-M   'P 1'
#
loop_
_entity.id
_entity.type
_entity.pdbx_description
1 polymer ?
#
loop_
_entity_poly.entity_id
_entity_poly.type
_entity_poly.pdbx_seq_one_letter_code
_entity_poly.pdbx_strand_id
1 'polypeptide(L)'
;MGTLDPLVDFDCENRDVSIEKWRQFWDTTDSWLTERGYTLFEYGDEWNGNSRYYYAPKHSTVYMAEHPFSLYGGDTDGYPFPPLSAPHYHRIAFAQDSLDRHVVLKLMKDGSQEHRIARLLSKELSLFSLDAFNGILPPLDFLQLGKHWILVMPRWGDINLTSWFATF
;
A
#
# COMPACT_ATOMS: atom_id res chain seq x y z
N MET A 1 1.94 14.81 21.79
CA MET A 1 1.40 13.61 22.49
C MET A 1 1.90 12.41 21.70
N GLY A 2 2.61 11.48 22.33
CA GLY A 2 3.16 10.32 21.61
C GLY A 2 2.03 9.35 21.27
N THR A 3 1.80 9.18 19.99
CA THR A 3 0.86 8.20 19.42
C THR A 3 1.41 6.81 19.74
N LEU A 4 0.59 6.00 20.41
CA LEU A 4 0.95 4.62 20.70
C LEU A 4 1.09 3.87 19.38
N ASP A 5 2.14 3.06 19.26
CA ASP A 5 2.30 2.19 18.09
C ASP A 5 1.09 1.25 18.01
N PRO A 6 0.44 1.14 16.84
CA PRO A 6 -0.58 0.14 16.60
C PRO A 6 -0.09 -1.25 17.02
N LEU A 7 -0.87 -1.92 17.87
CA LEU A 7 -0.55 -3.26 18.31
C LEU A 7 -0.90 -4.24 17.19
N VAL A 8 0.12 -4.87 16.60
CA VAL A 8 -0.08 -6.06 15.78
C VAL A 8 -0.15 -7.26 16.74
N ASP A 9 -1.36 -7.70 17.08
CA ASP A 9 -1.62 -8.78 18.03
C ASP A 9 -1.73 -10.17 17.38
N PHE A 10 -1.54 -10.25 16.07
CA PHE A 10 -1.60 -11.48 15.29
C PHE A 10 -0.31 -11.70 14.48
N ASP A 11 -0.02 -12.95 14.10
CA ASP A 11 1.09 -13.22 13.19
C ASP A 11 0.69 -12.80 11.77
N CYS A 12 1.32 -11.75 11.24
CA CYS A 12 1.02 -11.25 9.91
C CYS A 12 1.30 -12.28 8.80
N GLU A 13 2.07 -13.34 9.07
CA GLU A 13 2.31 -14.44 8.12
C GLU A 13 1.23 -15.54 8.18
N ASN A 14 0.33 -15.49 9.17
CA ASN A 14 -0.76 -16.45 9.30
C ASN A 14 -1.86 -16.18 8.26
N ARG A 15 -2.14 -17.19 7.43
CA ARG A 15 -3.14 -17.14 6.36
C ARG A 15 -4.58 -17.27 6.84
N ASP A 16 -4.79 -17.70 8.09
CA ASP A 16 -6.11 -17.91 8.69
C ASP A 16 -6.63 -16.67 9.44
N VAL A 17 -5.91 -15.54 9.37
CA VAL A 17 -6.37 -14.27 9.97
C VAL A 17 -7.57 -13.75 9.16
N SER A 18 -8.68 -13.49 9.84
CA SER A 18 -9.90 -13.03 9.19
C SER A 18 -9.75 -11.64 8.57
N ILE A 19 -10.55 -11.36 7.55
CA ILE A 19 -10.58 -10.06 6.86
C ILE A 19 -10.91 -8.93 7.83
N GLU A 20 -11.81 -9.17 8.78
CA GLU A 20 -12.24 -8.18 9.78
C GLU A 20 -11.07 -7.78 10.68
N LYS A 21 -10.21 -8.73 11.07
CA LYS A 21 -8.99 -8.42 11.84
C LYS A 21 -8.01 -7.56 11.05
N TRP A 22 -7.84 -7.84 9.76
CA TRP A 22 -6.99 -7.03 8.89
C TRP A 22 -7.55 -5.63 8.67
N ARG A 23 -8.86 -5.50 8.50
CA ARG A 23 -9.52 -4.20 8.44
C ARG A 23 -9.32 -3.43 9.73
N GLN A 24 -9.59 -4.05 10.88
CA GLN A 24 -9.39 -3.42 12.18
C GLN A 24 -7.94 -2.97 12.38
N PHE A 25 -6.97 -3.76 11.93
CA PHE A 25 -5.56 -3.38 11.93
C PHE A 25 -5.30 -2.10 11.12
N TRP A 26 -5.74 -2.05 9.85
CA TRP A 26 -5.51 -0.87 9.01
C TRP A 26 -6.27 0.36 9.54
N ASP A 27 -7.52 0.20 9.97
CA ASP A 27 -8.34 1.26 10.56
C ASP A 27 -7.67 1.84 11.82
N THR A 28 -7.10 0.99 12.68
CA THR A 28 -6.39 1.46 13.89
C THR A 28 -5.00 2.04 13.60
N THR A 29 -4.42 1.73 12.44
CA THR A 29 -3.10 2.21 12.02
C THR A 29 -3.19 3.53 11.24
N ASP A 30 -4.37 3.93 10.78
CA ASP A 30 -4.60 5.11 9.93
C ASP A 30 -4.04 6.42 10.54
N SER A 31 -4.36 6.69 11.81
CA SER A 31 -3.86 7.89 12.50
C SER A 31 -2.33 7.94 12.58
N TRP A 32 -1.71 6.79 12.89
CA TRP A 32 -0.26 6.65 12.99
C TRP A 32 0.44 6.82 11.63
N LEU A 33 -0.20 6.36 10.55
CA LEU A 33 0.26 6.56 9.17
C LEU A 33 0.11 8.02 8.73
N THR A 34 -1.02 8.65 9.07
CA THR A 34 -1.32 10.04 8.72
C THR A 34 -0.27 10.99 9.30
N GLU A 35 0.13 10.80 10.56
CA GLU A 35 1.21 11.57 11.19
C GLU A 35 2.57 11.41 10.51
N ARG A 36 2.77 10.32 9.76
CA ARG A 36 3.98 10.03 8.98
C ARG A 36 3.84 10.44 7.51
N GLY A 37 2.75 11.10 7.15
CA GLY A 37 2.51 11.61 5.81
C GLY A 37 1.88 10.58 4.86
N TYR A 38 1.22 9.54 5.38
CA TYR A 38 0.53 8.54 4.57
C TYR A 38 -0.97 8.53 4.89
N THR A 39 -1.80 8.81 3.89
CA THR A 39 -3.27 8.80 4.02
C THR A 39 -3.82 7.51 3.39
N LEU A 40 -4.42 6.63 4.20
CA LEU A 40 -5.05 5.42 3.68
C LEU A 40 -6.24 5.75 2.79
N PHE A 41 -6.45 4.94 1.76
CA PHE A 41 -7.66 5.00 0.96
C PHE A 41 -8.85 4.44 1.73
N GLU A 42 -10.01 5.05 1.53
CA GLU A 42 -11.21 4.66 2.25
C GLU A 42 -11.67 3.27 1.81
N TYR A 43 -11.92 2.39 2.78
CA TYR A 43 -12.37 1.02 2.52
C TYR A 43 -13.90 0.96 2.52
N GLY A 44 -14.47 0.60 1.38
CA GLY A 44 -15.90 0.57 1.14
C GLY A 44 -16.51 -0.81 1.04
N ASP A 45 -17.71 -0.95 1.60
CA ASP A 45 -18.66 -2.00 1.20
C ASP A 45 -19.41 -1.57 -0.09
N GLU A 46 -19.85 -2.55 -0.86
CA GLU A 46 -20.17 -2.43 -2.30
C GLU A 46 -21.47 -1.71 -2.71
N TRP A 47 -21.49 -1.26 -3.99
CA TRP A 47 -22.63 -0.88 -4.84
C TRP A 47 -23.62 -2.06 -5.11
N ASN A 48 -23.22 -3.32 -4.90
CA ASN A 48 -23.95 -4.53 -5.33
C ASN A 48 -23.78 -5.79 -4.45
N GLY A 49 -23.22 -5.67 -3.24
CA GLY A 49 -23.23 -6.66 -2.16
C GLY A 49 -22.23 -7.85 -2.21
N ASN A 50 -21.40 -8.00 -3.25
CA ASN A 50 -20.53 -9.17 -3.48
C ASN A 50 -19.03 -8.90 -3.69
N SER A 51 -18.58 -7.66 -3.88
CA SER A 51 -17.15 -7.30 -4.00
C SER A 51 -16.80 -6.12 -3.08
N ARG A 52 -15.50 -5.86 -2.91
CA ARG A 52 -14.99 -4.88 -1.94
C ARG A 52 -13.97 -3.98 -2.60
N TYR A 53 -14.01 -2.70 -2.25
CA TYR A 53 -13.28 -1.68 -2.98
C TYR A 53 -12.61 -0.66 -2.07
N TYR A 54 -11.47 -0.15 -2.51
CA TYR A 54 -10.93 1.10 -1.98
C TYR A 54 -11.48 2.26 -2.82
N TYR A 55 -11.99 3.29 -2.16
CA TYR A 55 -12.40 4.52 -2.82
C TYR A 55 -11.19 5.41 -3.09
N ALA A 56 -11.32 6.24 -4.13
CA ALA A 56 -10.27 7.12 -4.62
C ALA A 56 -9.69 8.03 -3.53
N PRO A 57 -8.46 8.52 -3.75
CA PRO A 57 -7.80 9.45 -2.85
C PRO A 57 -8.62 10.71 -2.53
N LYS A 58 -8.40 11.27 -1.34
CA LYS A 58 -9.05 12.51 -0.86
C LYS A 58 -8.64 13.76 -1.66
N HIS A 59 -7.51 13.72 -2.36
CA HIS A 59 -6.98 14.83 -3.15
C HIS A 59 -6.71 14.41 -4.59
N SER A 60 -7.29 15.15 -5.54
CA SER A 60 -6.97 15.02 -6.97
C SER A 60 -5.66 15.73 -7.26
N THR A 61 -4.70 15.00 -7.84
CA THR A 61 -3.42 15.58 -8.25
C THR A 61 -3.42 15.97 -9.71
N VAL A 62 -2.91 17.19 -9.98
CA VAL A 62 -2.64 17.72 -11.33
C VAL A 62 -1.17 17.46 -11.74
N TYR A 63 -0.40 16.76 -10.90
CA TYR A 63 1.04 16.57 -11.13
C TYR A 63 1.29 15.46 -12.17
N MET A 64 2.02 15.79 -13.23
CA MET A 64 2.54 14.80 -14.16
C MET A 64 3.75 14.12 -13.53
N ALA A 65 3.71 12.80 -13.39
CA ALA A 65 4.88 12.02 -13.08
C ALA A 65 6.02 12.37 -14.03
N GLU A 66 7.18 12.68 -13.49
CA GLU A 66 8.40 12.24 -14.13
C GLU A 66 8.69 10.87 -13.52
N HIS A 67 8.75 9.84 -14.36
CA HIS A 67 9.17 8.45 -14.10
C HIS A 67 8.07 7.38 -14.16
N PRO A 68 8.40 6.15 -14.59
CA PRO A 68 7.38 5.24 -15.10
C PRO A 68 6.42 4.72 -14.03
N PHE A 69 6.74 4.79 -12.72
CA PHE A 69 6.21 3.84 -11.74
C PHE A 69 5.09 4.31 -10.82
N SER A 70 4.45 5.44 -11.11
CA SER A 70 3.35 5.94 -10.28
C SER A 70 2.14 6.27 -11.14
N LEU A 71 0.99 5.70 -10.79
CA LEU A 71 -0.29 6.29 -11.14
C LEU A 71 -0.41 7.63 -10.39
N TYR A 72 -0.78 8.70 -11.10
CA TYR A 72 -1.17 9.99 -10.52
C TYR A 72 -2.64 10.23 -10.84
N GLY A 73 -3.35 10.82 -9.88
CA GLY A 73 -4.73 11.25 -10.05
C GLY A 73 -5.73 10.50 -9.17
N GLY A 74 -6.71 11.23 -8.66
CA GLY A 74 -7.96 10.68 -8.17
C GLY A 74 -8.94 10.47 -9.32
N ASP A 75 -10.02 9.73 -9.06
CA ASP A 75 -11.07 9.45 -10.04
C ASP A 75 -11.47 10.71 -10.81
N THR A 76 -11.47 10.62 -12.14
CA THR A 76 -12.25 11.55 -12.95
C THR A 76 -13.72 11.25 -12.71
N ASP A 77 -14.49 12.28 -12.31
CA ASP A 77 -15.94 12.20 -12.16
C ASP A 77 -16.56 11.45 -13.36
N GLY A 78 -17.21 10.31 -13.11
CA GLY A 78 -18.00 9.57 -14.11
C GLY A 78 -17.57 8.13 -14.43
N TYR A 79 -16.55 7.56 -13.77
CA TYR A 79 -16.26 6.12 -13.91
C TYR A 79 -17.17 5.27 -13.01
N PRO A 80 -17.94 4.30 -13.56
CA PRO A 80 -18.94 3.54 -12.79
C PRO A 80 -18.34 2.41 -11.96
N PHE A 81 -17.02 2.20 -12.01
CA PHE A 81 -16.33 1.16 -11.27
C PHE A 81 -15.47 1.80 -10.18
N PRO A 82 -15.55 1.31 -8.93
CA PRO A 82 -14.62 1.70 -7.90
C PRO A 82 -13.17 1.56 -8.39
N PRO A 83 -12.32 2.52 -8.06
CA PRO A 83 -11.01 2.66 -8.68
C PRO A 83 -10.04 1.54 -8.30
N LEU A 84 -10.38 0.66 -7.35
CA LEU A 84 -9.44 -0.25 -6.75
C LEU A 84 -10.14 -1.52 -6.26
N SER A 85 -9.95 -2.65 -6.94
CA SER A 85 -10.24 -3.95 -6.34
C SER A 85 -9.38 -4.10 -5.08
N ALA A 86 -10.02 -4.42 -3.96
CA ALA A 86 -9.29 -4.75 -2.74
C ALA A 86 -8.32 -5.89 -3.06
N PRO A 87 -7.02 -5.77 -2.72
CA PRO A 87 -6.10 -6.86 -2.97
C PRO A 87 -6.62 -8.09 -2.22
N HIS A 88 -6.61 -9.25 -2.87
CA HIS A 88 -6.86 -10.54 -2.22
C HIS A 88 -5.87 -10.83 -1.08
N TYR A 89 -4.85 -9.98 -0.93
CA TYR A 89 -3.81 -10.03 0.07
C TYR A 89 -4.10 -9.04 1.20
N HIS A 90 -4.61 -9.55 2.32
CA HIS A 90 -5.01 -8.74 3.47
C HIS A 90 -3.86 -7.99 4.17
N ARG A 91 -2.60 -8.33 3.83
CA ARG A 91 -1.37 -7.68 4.31
C ARG A 91 -1.04 -6.37 3.60
N ILE A 92 -1.87 -5.96 2.65
CA ILE A 92 -1.64 -4.80 1.78
C ILE A 92 -2.75 -3.77 1.98
N ALA A 93 -2.38 -2.50 2.02
CA ALA A 93 -3.28 -1.37 1.92
C ALA A 93 -2.80 -0.38 0.85
N PHE A 94 -3.71 0.41 0.31
CA PHE A 94 -3.40 1.51 -0.61
C PHE A 94 -3.46 2.84 0.14
N ALA A 95 -2.57 3.76 -0.24
CA ALA A 95 -2.47 5.07 0.38
C ALA A 95 -1.96 6.13 -0.61
N GLN A 96 -2.05 7.39 -0.18
CA GLN A 96 -1.32 8.51 -0.75
C GLN A 96 -0.23 8.96 0.23
N ASP A 97 0.94 9.31 -0.29
CA ASP A 97 1.98 9.96 0.51
C ASP A 97 1.82 11.50 0.53
N SER A 98 2.71 12.19 1.25
CA SER A 98 2.68 13.65 1.41
C SER A 98 3.03 14.44 0.14
N LEU A 99 3.45 13.75 -0.92
CA LEU A 99 3.65 14.30 -2.26
C LEU A 99 2.48 13.94 -3.18
N ASP A 100 1.38 13.47 -2.59
CA ASP A 100 0.16 12.99 -3.24
C ASP A 100 0.40 11.86 -4.26
N ARG A 101 1.50 11.10 -4.12
CA ARG A 101 1.81 9.94 -4.95
C ARG A 101 1.05 8.72 -4.43
N HIS A 102 0.58 7.88 -5.35
CA HIS A 102 -0.11 6.65 -4.97
C HIS A 102 0.92 5.59 -4.57
N VAL A 103 0.74 5.06 -3.37
CA VAL A 103 1.63 4.06 -2.79
C VAL A 103 0.88 2.83 -2.32
N VAL A 104 1.63 1.75 -2.18
CA VAL A 104 1.21 0.49 -1.59
C VAL A 104 1.95 0.31 -0.28
N LEU A 105 1.20 0.05 0.77
CA LEU A 105 1.70 -0.27 2.10
C LEU A 105 1.58 -1.78 2.30
N LYS A 106 2.67 -2.43 2.69
CA LYS A 106 2.70 -3.87 2.92
C LYS A 106 3.27 -4.20 4.29
N LEU A 107 2.49 -4.89 5.11
CA LEU A 107 2.94 -5.35 6.42
C LEU A 107 3.83 -6.60 6.27
N MET A 108 4.98 -6.59 6.93
CA MET A 108 5.96 -7.68 6.98
C MET A 108 6.42 -7.90 8.42
N LYS A 109 6.75 -9.14 8.75
CA LYS A 109 7.36 -9.49 10.04
C LYS A 109 8.84 -9.12 10.06
N ASP A 110 9.31 -8.58 11.17
CA ASP A 110 10.74 -8.30 11.32
C ASP A 110 11.57 -9.58 11.21
N GLY A 111 12.73 -9.46 10.57
CA GLY A 111 13.61 -10.58 10.26
C GLY A 111 13.08 -11.67 9.31
N SER A 112 11.87 -11.57 8.75
CA SER A 112 11.35 -12.55 7.77
C SER A 112 12.16 -12.55 6.47
N GLN A 113 12.01 -13.59 5.65
CA GLN A 113 12.65 -13.66 4.33
C GLN A 113 12.24 -12.46 3.45
N GLU A 114 10.96 -12.15 3.46
CA GLU A 114 10.39 -11.02 2.73
C GLU A 114 11.00 -9.68 3.18
N HIS A 115 11.09 -9.44 4.49
CA HIS A 115 11.75 -8.25 5.02
C HIS A 115 13.23 -8.17 4.64
N ARG A 116 13.97 -9.29 4.72
CA ARG A 116 15.38 -9.35 4.34
C ARG A 116 15.60 -9.06 2.86
N ILE A 117 14.79 -9.63 1.98
CA ILE A 117 14.84 -9.39 0.53
C ILE A 117 14.57 -7.91 0.24
N ALA A 118 13.50 -7.34 0.80
CA ALA A 118 13.18 -5.93 0.61
C ALA A 118 14.34 -5.01 1.05
N ARG A 119 14.96 -5.30 2.20
CA ARG A 119 16.13 -4.56 2.72
C ARG A 119 17.39 -4.72 1.90
N LEU A 120 17.57 -5.85 1.21
CA LEU A 120 18.68 -6.05 0.29
C LEU A 120 18.42 -5.26 -1.00
N LEU A 121 17.24 -5.39 -1.59
CA LEU A 121 16.85 -4.66 -2.80
C LEU A 121 16.94 -3.14 -2.61
N SER A 122 16.57 -2.62 -1.44
CA SER A 122 16.66 -1.17 -1.16
C SER A 122 18.09 -0.62 -1.16
N LYS A 123 19.11 -1.47 -1.08
CA LYS A 123 20.53 -1.07 -1.12
C LYS A 123 21.10 -1.06 -2.53
N GLU A 124 20.44 -1.72 -3.47
CA GLU A 124 20.88 -1.87 -4.85
C GLU A 124 20.20 -0.84 -5.75
N LEU A 125 20.58 0.43 -5.60
CA LEU A 125 19.94 1.56 -6.32
C LEU A 125 19.99 1.44 -7.86
N SER A 126 20.97 0.69 -8.39
CA SER A 126 21.11 0.43 -9.82
C SER A 126 19.91 -0.33 -10.40
N LEU A 127 19.20 -1.12 -9.58
CA LEU A 127 18.00 -1.86 -9.99
C LEU A 127 16.82 -0.95 -10.31
N PHE A 128 16.83 0.27 -9.77
CA PHE A 128 15.76 1.27 -9.91
C PHE A 128 16.11 2.36 -10.92
N SER A 129 17.20 2.18 -11.67
CA SER A 129 17.57 3.11 -12.75
C SER A 129 16.50 3.12 -13.85
N LEU A 130 16.19 4.32 -14.31
CA LEU A 130 15.24 4.57 -15.39
C LEU A 130 15.73 4.03 -16.73
N ASP A 131 17.05 4.01 -16.92
CA ASP A 131 17.69 3.58 -18.17
C ASP A 131 17.67 2.06 -18.33
N ALA A 132 17.41 1.32 -17.25
CA ALA A 132 17.44 -0.14 -17.21
C ALA A 132 16.36 -0.67 -16.26
N PHE A 133 15.09 -0.34 -16.50
CA PHE A 133 14.02 -0.84 -15.65
C PHE A 133 13.99 -2.38 -15.66
N ASN A 134 14.36 -2.98 -14.53
CA ASN A 134 14.52 -4.42 -14.39
C ASN A 134 13.25 -5.15 -13.91
N GLY A 135 12.07 -4.49 -13.98
CA GLY A 135 10.83 -5.09 -13.48
C GLY A 135 10.70 -5.11 -11.95
N ILE A 136 11.53 -4.35 -11.24
CA ILE A 136 11.55 -4.30 -9.76
C ILE A 136 11.04 -2.93 -9.30
N LEU A 137 10.00 -2.94 -8.46
CA LEU A 137 9.50 -1.71 -7.85
C LEU A 137 10.41 -1.29 -6.68
N PRO A 138 10.80 0.00 -6.61
CA PRO A 138 11.66 0.49 -5.54
C PRO A 138 10.91 0.55 -4.21
N PRO A 139 11.51 0.06 -3.10
CA PRO A 139 11.12 0.49 -1.76
C PRO A 139 11.28 2.01 -1.63
N LEU A 140 10.22 2.72 -1.28
CA LEU A 140 10.26 4.16 -1.00
C LEU A 140 10.58 4.44 0.46
N ASP A 141 10.06 3.62 1.37
CA ASP A 141 10.22 3.80 2.80
C ASP A 141 10.00 2.48 3.56
N PHE A 142 10.52 2.42 4.78
CA PHE A 142 10.35 1.32 5.73
C PHE A 142 9.94 1.87 7.08
N LEU A 143 8.68 1.68 7.45
CA LEU A 143 8.14 2.17 8.73
C LEU A 143 8.16 1.05 9.75
N GLN A 144 8.89 1.24 10.85
CA GLN A 144 8.92 0.24 11.93
C GLN A 144 7.63 0.32 12.75
N LEU A 145 7.00 -0.83 12.99
CA LEU A 145 5.78 -0.96 13.78
C LEU A 145 5.92 -2.13 14.76
N GLY A 146 6.44 -1.86 15.95
CA GLY A 146 6.75 -2.90 16.94
C GLY A 146 7.71 -3.96 16.38
N LYS A 147 7.25 -5.21 16.27
CA LYS A 147 7.99 -6.35 15.68
C LYS A 147 7.73 -6.56 14.18
N HIS A 148 7.16 -5.55 13.53
CA HIS A 148 6.77 -5.58 12.13
C HIS A 148 7.34 -4.35 11.41
N TRP A 149 7.31 -4.41 10.09
CA TRP A 149 7.67 -3.33 9.19
C TRP A 149 6.55 -3.13 8.19
N ILE A 150 6.20 -1.87 7.92
CA ILE A 150 5.40 -1.49 6.76
C ILE A 150 6.39 -1.06 5.67
N LEU A 151 6.41 -1.81 4.58
CA LEU A 151 7.12 -1.43 3.36
C LEU A 151 6.22 -0.54 2.52
N VAL A 152 6.75 0.61 2.11
CA VAL A 152 6.10 1.55 1.20
C VAL A 152 6.71 1.38 -0.19
N MET A 153 5.86 1.19 -1.20
CA MET A 153 6.27 1.05 -2.61
C MET A 153 5.38 1.88 -3.52
N PRO A 154 5.83 2.28 -4.71
CA PRO A 154 4.95 2.90 -5.70
C PRO A 154 3.83 1.94 -6.08
N ARG A 155 2.65 2.50 -6.34
CA ARG A 155 1.56 1.76 -6.98
C ARG A 155 1.80 1.69 -8.49
N TRP A 156 1.89 0.48 -9.02
CA TRP A 156 2.02 0.19 -10.44
C TRP A 156 0.74 -0.39 -11.06
N GLY A 157 0.41 0.04 -12.29
CA GLY A 157 -0.64 -0.55 -13.14
C GLY A 157 -1.91 0.29 -13.29
N ASP A 158 -2.51 0.20 -14.48
CA ASP A 158 -3.65 1.04 -14.93
C ASP A 158 -5.03 0.41 -14.72
N ILE A 159 -5.11 -0.90 -14.42
CA ILE A 159 -6.38 -1.65 -14.47
C ILE A 159 -6.73 -2.25 -13.11
N ASN A 160 -7.93 -1.90 -12.66
CA ASN A 160 -8.49 -2.15 -11.33
C ASN A 160 -8.94 -3.60 -11.09
N LEU A 161 -8.79 -4.49 -12.08
CA LEU A 161 -9.28 -5.87 -12.01
C LEU A 161 -8.21 -6.86 -11.56
N THR A 162 -6.93 -6.52 -11.67
CA THR A 162 -5.83 -7.37 -11.21
C THR A 162 -4.68 -6.48 -10.75
N SER A 163 -4.60 -6.19 -9.45
CA SER A 163 -3.38 -5.65 -8.86
C SER A 163 -2.38 -6.82 -8.72
N TRP A 164 -1.43 -6.92 -9.65
CA TRP A 164 -0.39 -7.97 -9.60
C TRP A 164 0.68 -7.59 -8.58
N PHE A 165 0.34 -7.69 -7.29
CA PHE A 165 1.33 -7.78 -6.24
C PHE A 165 1.41 -9.24 -5.79
N ALA A 166 2.29 -10.01 -6.44
CA ALA A 166 2.63 -11.33 -5.94
C ALA A 166 3.48 -11.15 -4.68
N THR A 167 3.03 -11.70 -3.56
CA THR A 167 3.87 -11.86 -2.37
C THR A 167 4.63 -13.18 -2.51
N PHE A 168 5.96 -13.14 -2.44
CA PHE A 168 6.78 -14.35 -2.34
C PHE A 168 6.51 -15.11 -1.04
#